data_AF-A0A934LEH6-F1
#
_entry.id   AF-A0A934LEH6-F1
#
_cell.length_a   1.000
_cell.length_b   1.000
_cell.length_c   1.000
_cell.angle_alpha   90.00
_cell.angle_beta   90.00
_cell.angle_gamma   90.00
#
_symmetry.space_group_name_H-M   'P 1'
#
loop_
_entity.id
_entity.type
_entity.pdbx_description
1 polymer ?
#
loop_
_entity_poly.entity_id
_entity_poly.type
_entity_poly.pdbx_seq_one_letter_code
_entity_poly.pdbx_strand_id
1 'polypeptide(L)'
;MSVWDAIKDAFVQCFILLGCFFAWKVQPGTKNELRSAQVILAQSFGLRGDKPGISNEALTKVVADLWRCYHLPLVLQWEIADCLPGVHKAGVIRRHRTEGEYLDTHEVLAQSREICKKGWTKAIVVAHPDHMWRVVRVAENVGFHAIPADVQDIPYDPQSSQSWTRSKMCFIPREIAARLLYFMKGWL
;
A
#
# COMPACT_ATOMS: atom_id res chain seq x y z
N MET A 1 26.27 -18.28 -9.60
CA MET A 1 26.18 -17.04 -8.81
C MET A 1 27.60 -16.66 -8.44
N SER A 2 28.05 -15.46 -8.81
CA SER A 2 29.41 -15.03 -8.49
C SER A 2 29.48 -14.52 -7.03
N VAL A 3 30.69 -14.49 -6.46
CA VAL A 3 30.93 -13.87 -5.14
C VAL A 3 30.44 -12.41 -5.11
N TRP A 4 30.55 -11.70 -6.24
CA TRP A 4 30.07 -10.33 -6.39
C TRP A 4 28.54 -10.21 -6.34
N ASP A 5 27.81 -11.18 -6.89
CA ASP A 5 26.34 -11.19 -6.82
C ASP A 5 25.89 -11.42 -5.38
N ALA A 6 26.50 -12.38 -4.68
CA ALA A 6 26.20 -12.66 -3.27
C ALA A 6 26.48 -11.45 -2.36
N ILE A 7 27.57 -10.71 -2.62
CA ILE A 7 27.88 -9.48 -1.87
C ILE A 7 26.82 -8.41 -2.13
N LYS A 8 26.43 -8.17 -3.39
CA LYS A 8 25.39 -7.21 -3.74
C LYS A 8 24.05 -7.56 -3.08
N ASP A 9 23.67 -8.82 -3.13
CA ASP A 9 22.45 -9.31 -2.50
C ASP A 9 22.49 -9.07 -0.99
N ALA A 10 23.59 -9.41 -0.32
CA ALA A 10 23.77 -9.17 1.11
C ALA A 10 23.65 -7.68 1.47
N PHE A 11 24.23 -6.78 0.65
CA PHE A 11 24.09 -5.33 0.85
C PHE A 11 22.63 -4.89 0.71
N VAL A 12 21.92 -5.33 -0.34
CA VAL A 12 20.50 -4.98 -0.55
C VAL A 12 19.66 -5.46 0.64
N GLN A 13 19.86 -6.71 1.08
CA GLN A 13 19.15 -7.26 2.24
C GLN A 13 19.42 -6.47 3.51
N CYS A 14 20.67 -6.03 3.74
CA CYS A 14 21.00 -5.16 4.87
C CYS A 14 20.29 -3.80 4.80
N PHE A 15 20.23 -3.17 3.62
CA PHE A 15 19.51 -1.91 3.44
C PHE A 15 18.00 -2.05 3.66
N ILE A 16 17.39 -3.13 3.19
CA ILE A 16 15.96 -3.40 3.43
C ILE A 16 15.71 -3.60 4.92
N LEU A 17 16.55 -4.41 5.59
CA LEU A 17 16.46 -4.66 7.02
C LEU A 17 16.57 -3.36 7.83
N LEU A 18 17.52 -2.48 7.52
CA LEU A 18 17.61 -1.16 8.16
C LEU A 18 16.36 -0.31 7.85
N GLY A 19 15.84 -0.37 6.63
CA GLY A 19 14.61 0.28 6.22
C GLY A 19 13.39 -0.12 7.05
N CYS A 20 13.34 -1.37 7.54
CA CYS A 20 12.28 -1.83 8.45
C CYS A 20 12.16 -0.97 9.72
N PHE A 21 13.28 -0.40 10.20
CA PHE A 21 13.32 0.41 11.42
C PHE A 21 13.29 1.92 11.17
N PHE A 22 13.87 2.38 10.06
CA PHE A 22 14.22 3.80 9.90
C PHE A 22 13.53 4.50 8.73
N ALA A 23 12.97 3.77 7.77
CA ALA A 23 12.35 4.37 6.59
C ALA A 23 10.86 4.69 6.85
N TRP A 24 10.58 5.90 7.32
CA TRP A 24 9.23 6.35 7.69
C TRP A 24 8.60 7.36 6.73
N LYS A 25 9.42 8.03 5.93
CA LYS A 25 8.95 8.98 4.92
C LYS A 25 9.28 8.47 3.54
N VAL A 26 8.27 8.40 2.69
CA VAL A 26 8.42 8.11 1.26
C VAL A 26 8.11 9.40 0.51
N GLN A 27 9.00 9.79 -0.40
CA GLN A 27 8.77 10.96 -1.23
C GLN A 27 7.65 10.68 -2.23
N PRO A 28 6.65 11.56 -2.35
CA PRO A 28 5.65 11.44 -3.40
C PRO A 28 6.29 11.50 -4.79
N GLY A 29 5.70 10.79 -5.74
CA GLY A 29 6.08 10.90 -7.14
C GLY A 29 5.85 12.31 -7.68
N THR A 30 6.72 12.75 -8.58
CA THR A 30 6.56 14.00 -9.32
C THR A 30 5.32 13.95 -10.22
N LYS A 31 4.82 15.11 -10.64
CA LYS A 31 3.69 15.21 -11.59
C LYS A 31 3.94 14.42 -12.89
N ASN A 32 5.18 14.39 -13.38
CA ASN A 32 5.53 13.66 -14.60
C ASN A 32 5.48 12.14 -14.38
N GLU A 33 5.94 11.66 -13.22
CA GLU A 33 5.84 10.25 -12.86
C GLU A 33 4.38 9.82 -12.72
N LEU A 34 3.57 10.59 -11.99
CA LEU A 34 2.14 10.33 -11.82
C LEU A 34 1.40 10.27 -13.17
N ARG A 35 1.72 11.17 -14.11
CA ARG A 35 1.16 11.16 -15.49
C ARG A 35 1.55 9.91 -16.29
N SER A 36 2.68 9.29 -15.96
CA SER A 36 3.16 8.09 -16.65
C SER A 36 2.59 6.78 -16.07
N ALA A 37 1.83 6.87 -14.98
CA ALA A 37 1.21 5.71 -14.35
C ALA A 37 0.05 5.15 -15.20
N GLN A 38 -0.28 3.90 -14.93
CA GLN A 38 -1.25 3.11 -15.70
C GLN A 38 -2.44 2.64 -14.86
N VAL A 39 -2.30 2.67 -13.54
CA VAL A 39 -3.32 2.23 -12.58
C VAL A 39 -3.11 2.94 -11.25
N ILE A 40 -4.19 3.10 -10.48
CA ILE A 40 -4.12 3.53 -9.07
C ILE A 40 -4.43 2.32 -8.19
N LEU A 41 -3.52 2.01 -7.27
CA LEU A 41 -3.64 0.99 -6.23
C LEU A 41 -3.86 1.70 -4.88
N ALA A 42 -4.86 1.27 -4.12
CA ALA A 42 -5.10 1.84 -2.78
C ALA A 42 -5.27 0.77 -1.71
N GLN A 43 -4.52 0.92 -0.62
CA GLN A 43 -4.61 0.08 0.58
C GLN A 43 -5.36 0.82 1.68
N SER A 44 -6.26 0.12 2.37
CA SER A 44 -7.00 0.70 3.48
C SER A 44 -6.16 0.77 4.75
N PHE A 45 -6.62 1.58 5.70
CA PHE A 45 -5.96 1.82 6.97
C PHE A 45 -6.99 2.03 8.08
N GLY A 46 -7.11 1.06 8.98
CA GLY A 46 -8.09 1.09 10.06
C GLY A 46 -9.52 0.78 9.58
N LEU A 47 -10.40 0.47 10.51
CA LEU A 47 -11.81 0.15 10.24
C LEU A 47 -12.66 0.58 11.44
N ARG A 48 -13.90 1.02 11.23
CA ARG A 48 -14.86 1.27 12.32
C ARG A 48 -16.00 0.26 12.23
N GLY A 49 -15.93 -0.82 13.01
CA GLY A 49 -16.91 -1.90 12.95
C GLY A 49 -16.88 -2.56 11.57
N ASP A 50 -17.95 -2.39 10.78
CA ASP A 50 -18.11 -2.87 9.41
C ASP A 50 -18.00 -1.76 8.36
N LYS A 51 -17.59 -0.54 8.75
CA LYS A 51 -17.56 0.65 7.88
C LYS A 51 -16.17 1.27 7.79
N PRO A 52 -15.90 2.01 6.69
CA PRO A 52 -14.71 2.83 6.58
C PRO A 52 -14.59 3.81 7.76
N GLY A 53 -13.37 3.95 8.29
CA GLY A 53 -13.03 4.98 9.27
C GLY A 53 -12.50 6.25 8.62
N ILE A 54 -12.18 7.25 9.44
CA ILE A 54 -11.76 8.59 8.94
C ILE A 54 -10.48 8.55 8.10
N SER A 55 -9.58 7.61 8.39
CA SER A 55 -8.38 7.38 7.58
C SER A 55 -8.72 6.94 6.16
N ASN A 56 -9.68 6.01 6.01
CA ASN A 56 -10.12 5.52 4.69
C ASN A 56 -10.92 6.57 3.93
N GLU A 57 -11.73 7.37 4.61
CA GLU A 57 -12.42 8.50 4.00
C GLU A 57 -11.43 9.56 3.47
N ALA A 58 -10.36 9.85 4.22
CA ALA A 58 -9.31 10.76 3.79
C ALA A 58 -8.50 10.17 2.61
N LEU A 59 -8.12 8.89 2.67
CA LEU A 59 -7.45 8.21 1.55
C LEU A 59 -8.33 8.21 0.30
N THR A 60 -9.63 8.07 0.47
CA THR A 60 -10.60 8.12 -0.63
C THR A 60 -10.59 9.46 -1.34
N LYS A 61 -10.45 10.59 -0.62
CA LYS A 61 -10.33 11.91 -1.25
C LYS A 61 -9.11 11.99 -2.16
N VAL A 62 -7.96 11.48 -1.70
CA VAL A 62 -6.74 11.39 -2.52
C VAL A 62 -6.96 10.52 -3.76
N VAL A 63 -7.59 9.35 -3.60
CA VAL A 63 -7.93 8.48 -4.74
C VAL A 63 -8.84 9.19 -5.74
N ALA A 64 -9.88 9.89 -5.26
CA ALA A 64 -10.81 10.62 -6.10
C ALA A 64 -10.12 11.74 -6.90
N ASP A 65 -9.22 12.50 -6.26
CA ASP A 65 -8.51 13.59 -6.91
C ASP A 65 -7.53 13.06 -7.97
N LEU A 66 -6.77 12.01 -7.65
CA LEU A 66 -5.92 11.32 -8.62
C LEU A 66 -6.73 10.78 -9.81
N TRP A 67 -7.88 10.16 -9.53
CA TRP A 67 -8.75 9.62 -10.58
C TRP A 67 -9.31 10.73 -11.48
N ARG A 68 -9.76 11.86 -10.92
CA ARG A 68 -10.22 13.02 -11.71
C ARG A 68 -9.11 13.63 -12.55
N CYS A 69 -7.88 13.64 -12.05
CA CYS A 69 -6.74 14.21 -12.76
C CYS A 69 -6.26 13.31 -13.90
N TYR A 70 -6.16 11.99 -13.67
CA TYR A 70 -5.46 11.08 -14.57
C TYR A 70 -6.37 10.06 -15.26
N HIS A 71 -7.62 9.91 -14.81
CA HIS A 71 -8.61 8.97 -15.36
C HIS A 71 -8.11 7.53 -15.43
N LEU A 72 -7.24 7.14 -14.50
CA LEU A 72 -6.63 5.81 -14.47
C LEU A 72 -7.60 4.77 -13.90
N PRO A 73 -7.50 3.50 -14.35
CA PRO A 73 -8.14 2.36 -13.71
C PRO A 73 -7.86 2.30 -12.21
N LEU A 74 -8.87 1.94 -11.43
CA LEU A 74 -8.79 1.83 -9.97
C LEU A 74 -8.79 0.36 -9.53
N VAL A 75 -7.79 -0.04 -8.75
CA VAL A 75 -7.76 -1.32 -8.04
C VAL A 75 -7.61 -1.02 -6.55
N LEU A 76 -8.69 -1.23 -5.80
CA LEU A 76 -8.82 -0.68 -4.45
C LEU A 76 -9.10 -1.79 -3.45
N GLN A 77 -8.59 -1.66 -2.23
CA GLN A 77 -9.14 -2.39 -1.11
C GLN A 77 -10.55 -1.90 -0.78
N TRP A 78 -11.40 -2.79 -0.29
CA TRP A 78 -12.84 -2.58 -0.21
C TRP A 78 -13.27 -1.36 0.62
N GLU A 79 -12.57 -1.04 1.71
CA GLU A 79 -12.93 0.09 2.57
C GLU A 79 -12.85 1.42 1.83
N ILE A 80 -11.89 1.56 0.89
CA ILE A 80 -11.76 2.74 0.05
C ILE A 80 -12.75 2.67 -1.12
N ALA A 81 -12.95 1.48 -1.70
CA ALA A 81 -13.86 1.28 -2.82
C ALA A 81 -15.31 1.65 -2.48
N ASP A 82 -15.74 1.34 -1.25
CA ASP A 82 -17.10 1.57 -0.75
C ASP A 82 -17.36 3.06 -0.44
N CYS A 83 -16.30 3.86 -0.21
CA CYS A 83 -16.38 5.32 -0.11
C CYS A 83 -16.51 6.03 -1.47
N LEU A 84 -16.43 5.33 -2.61
CA LEU A 84 -16.52 5.91 -3.97
C LEU A 84 -17.73 5.35 -4.75
N PRO A 85 -18.98 5.49 -4.28
CA PRO A 85 -20.12 4.99 -5.02
C PRO A 85 -20.21 5.63 -6.42
N GLY A 86 -20.61 4.86 -7.43
CA GLY A 86 -20.77 5.34 -8.81
C GLY A 86 -19.49 5.46 -9.63
N VAL A 87 -18.30 5.39 -9.03
CA VAL A 87 -17.02 5.31 -9.78
C VAL A 87 -16.75 3.86 -10.16
N HIS A 88 -16.47 3.59 -11.44
CA HIS A 88 -16.08 2.26 -11.91
C HIS A 88 -14.69 1.86 -11.39
N LYS A 89 -14.57 0.64 -10.83
CA LYS A 89 -13.29 0.07 -10.40
C LYS A 89 -12.93 -1.08 -11.32
N ALA A 90 -11.66 -1.14 -11.72
CA ALA A 90 -11.12 -2.28 -12.44
C ALA A 90 -11.02 -3.52 -11.53
N GLY A 91 -10.88 -3.34 -10.22
CA GLY A 91 -10.97 -4.41 -9.25
C GLY A 91 -11.14 -3.91 -7.81
N VAL A 92 -11.74 -4.75 -6.98
CA VAL A 92 -11.92 -4.50 -5.54
C VAL A 92 -11.49 -5.72 -4.75
N ILE A 93 -10.51 -5.56 -3.87
CA ILE A 93 -10.00 -6.63 -3.00
C ILE A 93 -10.77 -6.58 -1.69
N ARG A 94 -11.62 -7.59 -1.45
CA ARG A 94 -12.49 -7.66 -0.25
C ARG A 94 -12.01 -8.66 0.80
N ARG A 95 -11.32 -9.72 0.39
CA ARG A 95 -10.99 -10.85 1.26
C ARG A 95 -9.69 -11.51 0.84
N HIS A 96 -9.08 -12.21 1.78
CA HIS A 96 -7.96 -13.09 1.51
C HIS A 96 -8.43 -14.26 0.61
N ARG A 97 -7.57 -14.78 -0.27
CA ARG A 97 -7.92 -15.92 -1.15
C ARG A 97 -8.10 -17.24 -0.39
N THR A 98 -7.44 -17.38 0.76
CA THR A 98 -7.63 -18.46 1.72
C THR A 98 -8.60 -18.01 2.81
N GLU A 99 -9.64 -18.81 3.08
CA GLU A 99 -10.64 -18.52 4.10
C GLU A 99 -10.04 -18.53 5.52
N GLY A 100 -10.51 -17.63 6.38
CA GLY A 100 -10.03 -17.49 7.77
C GLY A 100 -8.71 -16.71 7.91
N GLU A 101 -7.94 -16.56 6.84
CA GLU A 101 -6.68 -15.81 6.85
C GLU A 101 -6.90 -14.30 6.84
N TYR A 102 -5.99 -13.58 7.49
CA TYR A 102 -6.02 -12.12 7.55
C TYR A 102 -5.63 -11.51 6.20
N LEU A 103 -6.46 -10.61 5.67
CA LEU A 103 -6.16 -9.87 4.44
C LEU A 103 -5.07 -8.84 4.69
N ASP A 104 -3.83 -9.21 4.38
CA ASP A 104 -2.66 -8.39 4.63
C ASP A 104 -2.18 -7.63 3.38
N THR A 105 -1.17 -6.79 3.54
CA THR A 105 -0.67 -5.92 2.46
C THR A 105 -0.12 -6.72 1.28
N HIS A 106 0.57 -7.83 1.54
CA HIS A 106 1.10 -8.69 0.49
C HIS A 106 -0.03 -9.32 -0.31
N GLU A 107 -1.04 -9.88 0.36
CA GLU A 107 -2.17 -10.47 -0.32
C GLU A 107 -2.96 -9.45 -1.15
N VAL A 108 -3.22 -8.25 -0.61
CA VAL A 108 -3.91 -7.18 -1.36
C VAL A 108 -3.14 -6.82 -2.63
N LEU A 109 -1.82 -6.67 -2.55
CA LEU A 109 -0.99 -6.32 -3.71
C LEU A 109 -0.80 -7.48 -4.68
N ALA A 110 -0.72 -8.72 -4.20
CA ALA A 110 -0.66 -9.91 -5.04
C ALA A 110 -1.94 -10.07 -5.88
N GLN A 111 -3.12 -9.93 -5.26
CA GLN A 111 -4.40 -9.91 -5.99
C GLN A 111 -4.49 -8.71 -6.95
N SER A 112 -4.01 -7.54 -6.51
CA SER A 112 -3.94 -6.36 -7.39
C SER A 112 -3.07 -6.62 -8.63
N ARG A 113 -1.95 -7.32 -8.46
CA ARG A 113 -1.08 -7.72 -9.57
C ARG A 113 -1.80 -8.65 -10.53
N GLU A 114 -2.57 -9.61 -10.04
CA GLU A 114 -3.37 -10.52 -10.87
C GLU A 114 -4.39 -9.76 -11.73
N ILE A 115 -5.09 -8.78 -11.14
CA ILE A 115 -6.03 -7.90 -11.87
C ILE A 115 -5.28 -7.10 -12.95
N CYS A 116 -4.07 -6.62 -12.63
CA CYS A 116 -3.24 -5.79 -13.51
C CYS A 116 -2.43 -6.59 -14.56
N LYS A 117 -2.52 -7.93 -14.59
CA LYS A 117 -1.85 -8.77 -15.61
C LYS A 117 -2.23 -8.42 -17.06
N LYS A 118 -3.24 -7.57 -17.26
CA LYS A 118 -3.62 -6.94 -18.53
C LYS A 118 -2.59 -5.93 -19.09
N GLY A 119 -1.48 -5.69 -18.38
CA GLY A 119 -0.35 -4.87 -18.87
C GLY A 119 -0.03 -3.64 -18.01
N TRP A 120 -0.78 -3.38 -16.94
CA TRP A 120 -0.50 -2.28 -16.03
C TRP A 120 0.62 -2.67 -15.07
N THR A 121 1.75 -1.99 -15.15
CA THR A 121 2.95 -2.25 -14.35
C THR A 121 3.40 -1.01 -13.58
N LYS A 122 3.12 0.20 -14.07
CA LYS A 122 3.38 1.45 -13.35
C LYS A 122 2.13 1.87 -12.58
N ALA A 123 2.23 1.90 -11.26
CA ALA A 123 1.09 2.09 -10.38
C ALA A 123 1.28 3.30 -9.48
N ILE A 124 0.29 4.20 -9.42
CA ILE A 124 0.20 5.14 -8.30
C ILE A 124 -0.24 4.35 -7.07
N VAL A 125 0.50 4.45 -5.97
CA VAL A 125 0.20 3.75 -4.73
C VAL A 125 -0.31 4.74 -3.69
N VAL A 126 -1.48 4.45 -3.14
CA VAL A 126 -2.15 5.24 -2.10
C VAL A 126 -2.25 4.39 -0.83
N ALA A 127 -1.70 4.89 0.26
CA ALA A 127 -1.72 4.26 1.58
C ALA A 127 -1.50 5.32 2.66
N HIS A 128 -1.75 4.99 3.93
CA HIS A 128 -1.43 5.87 5.05
C HIS A 128 0.08 6.19 5.08
N PRO A 129 0.52 7.43 5.41
CA PRO A 129 1.91 7.86 5.29
C PRO A 129 2.90 6.95 6.03
N ASP A 130 2.60 6.58 7.28
CA ASP A 130 3.48 5.70 8.07
C ASP A 130 3.48 4.22 7.59
N HIS A 131 2.53 3.83 6.73
CA HIS A 131 2.41 2.50 6.11
C HIS A 131 3.00 2.46 4.69
N MET A 132 3.11 3.61 4.03
CA MET A 132 3.47 3.76 2.61
C MET A 132 4.75 3.01 2.25
N TRP A 133 5.80 3.07 3.08
CA TRP A 133 7.08 2.41 2.77
C TRP A 133 6.92 0.90 2.55
N ARG A 134 6.19 0.21 3.44
CA ARG A 134 5.96 -1.23 3.29
C ARG A 134 5.09 -1.51 2.07
N VAL A 135 4.07 -0.70 1.80
CA VAL A 135 3.21 -0.87 0.62
C VAL A 135 4.03 -0.73 -0.67
N VAL A 136 4.90 0.26 -0.76
CA VAL A 136 5.79 0.46 -1.92
C VAL A 136 6.70 -0.74 -2.13
N ARG A 137 7.40 -1.20 -1.09
CA ARG A 137 8.29 -2.37 -1.19
C ARG A 137 7.57 -3.64 -1.62
N VAL A 138 6.42 -3.91 -1.02
CA VAL A 138 5.60 -5.06 -1.40
C VAL A 138 5.08 -4.91 -2.83
N ALA A 139 4.71 -3.71 -3.26
CA ALA A 139 4.24 -3.47 -4.63
C ALA A 139 5.36 -3.72 -5.64
N GLU A 140 6.58 -3.26 -5.34
CA GLU A 140 7.80 -3.55 -6.11
C GLU A 140 8.09 -5.06 -6.17
N ASN A 141 8.03 -5.73 -5.02
CA ASN A 141 8.26 -7.16 -4.88
C ASN A 141 7.28 -8.01 -5.73
N VAL A 142 6.00 -7.63 -5.80
CA VAL A 142 5.02 -8.31 -6.67
C VAL A 142 5.08 -7.86 -8.14
N GLY A 143 6.00 -6.97 -8.51
CA GLY A 143 6.29 -6.62 -9.91
C GLY A 143 5.61 -5.34 -10.42
N PHE A 144 5.25 -4.40 -9.55
CA PHE A 144 4.89 -3.04 -9.95
C PHE A 144 6.10 -2.10 -9.90
N HIS A 145 6.11 -1.09 -10.77
CA HIS A 145 6.83 0.15 -10.52
C HIS A 145 5.88 1.05 -9.72
N ALA A 146 6.14 1.18 -8.42
CA ALA A 146 5.32 1.94 -7.49
C ALA A 146 5.68 3.44 -7.50
N ILE A 147 4.66 4.29 -7.67
CA ILE A 147 4.76 5.75 -7.65
C ILE A 147 3.92 6.23 -6.44
N PRO A 148 4.55 6.61 -5.32
CA PRO A 148 3.83 6.99 -4.11
C PRO A 148 2.99 8.25 -4.34
N ALA A 149 1.73 8.23 -3.91
CA ALA A 149 0.89 9.43 -3.88
C ALA A 149 1.26 10.35 -2.71
N ASP A 150 0.87 11.63 -2.80
CA ASP A 150 0.92 12.54 -1.67
C ASP A 150 -0.23 12.26 -0.70
N VAL A 151 0.12 11.92 0.54
CA VAL A 151 -0.77 11.40 1.59
C VAL A 151 -0.40 11.94 2.98
N GLN A 152 0.33 13.05 3.06
CA GLN A 152 0.87 13.53 4.35
C GLN A 152 -0.22 13.89 5.37
N ASP A 153 -1.41 14.29 4.89
CA ASP A 153 -2.51 14.76 5.72
C ASP A 153 -3.51 13.67 6.14
N ILE A 154 -3.23 12.39 5.85
CA ILE A 154 -4.11 11.29 6.23
C ILE A 154 -4.04 11.10 7.76
N PRO A 155 -5.18 11.22 8.48
CA PRO A 155 -5.19 11.09 9.93
C PRO A 155 -5.20 9.62 10.37
N TYR A 156 -4.77 9.38 11.60
CA TYR A 156 -5.13 8.17 12.35
C TYR A 156 -6.59 8.22 12.77
N ASP A 157 -7.20 7.06 13.02
CA ASP A 157 -8.58 6.95 13.51
C ASP A 157 -8.63 6.45 14.96
N PRO A 158 -8.80 7.33 15.96
CA PRO A 158 -8.86 6.94 17.38
C PRO A 158 -9.95 5.91 17.71
N GLN A 159 -10.99 5.81 16.88
CA GLN A 159 -12.11 4.89 17.06
C GLN A 159 -11.97 3.60 16.23
N SER A 160 -10.83 3.37 15.58
CA SER A 160 -10.61 2.15 14.80
C SER A 160 -10.79 0.88 15.65
N SER A 161 -11.49 -0.12 15.12
CA SER A 161 -11.56 -1.48 15.64
C SER A 161 -10.18 -2.16 15.64
N GLN A 162 -9.28 -1.75 14.75
CA GLN A 162 -7.89 -2.18 14.74
C GLN A 162 -7.07 -1.25 15.67
N SER A 163 -6.82 -1.69 16.90
CA SER A 163 -6.21 -0.86 17.94
C SER A 163 -4.87 -0.22 17.53
N TRP A 164 -4.07 -0.91 16.72
CA TRP A 164 -2.80 -0.39 16.21
C TRP A 164 -2.95 0.76 15.21
N THR A 165 -4.11 0.97 14.58
CA THR A 165 -4.33 2.11 13.66
C THR A 165 -4.99 3.31 14.35
N ARG A 166 -5.10 3.30 15.69
CA ARG A 166 -5.71 4.40 16.46
C ARG A 166 -4.82 5.60 16.65
N SER A 167 -3.51 5.39 16.63
CA SER A 167 -2.53 6.46 16.79
C SER A 167 -1.17 6.02 16.25
N LYS A 168 -0.30 7.00 16.01
CA LYS A 168 1.09 6.75 15.63
C LYS A 168 1.85 5.92 16.66
N MET A 169 1.65 6.18 17.95
CA MET A 169 2.33 5.44 19.03
C MET A 169 1.95 3.96 19.05
N CYS A 170 0.73 3.61 18.66
CA CYS A 170 0.30 2.21 18.54
C CYS A 170 0.77 1.58 17.21
N PHE A 171 0.81 2.37 16.14
CA PHE A 171 1.09 1.86 14.81
C PHE A 171 2.57 1.55 14.58
N ILE A 172 3.47 2.45 14.98
CA ILE A 172 4.90 2.35 14.68
C ILE A 172 5.53 1.05 15.19
N PRO A 173 5.34 0.62 16.46
CA PRO A 173 5.89 -0.64 16.95
C PRO A 173 5.34 -1.86 16.20
N ARG A 174 4.03 -1.88 15.94
CA ARG A 174 3.38 -2.93 15.14
C ARG A 174 3.94 -2.98 13.72
N GLU A 175 4.18 -1.82 13.12
CA GLU A 175 4.66 -1.71 11.75
C GLU A 175 6.11 -2.17 11.63
N ILE A 176 6.98 -1.89 12.60
CA ILE A 176 8.33 -2.48 12.65
C ILE A 176 8.25 -4.01 12.70
N ALA A 177 7.44 -4.57 13.60
CA ALA A 177 7.27 -6.02 13.73
C ALA A 177 6.76 -6.65 12.43
N ALA A 178 5.79 -6.00 11.77
CA ALA A 178 5.26 -6.48 10.50
C ALA A 178 6.29 -6.39 9.35
N ARG A 179 7.07 -5.31 9.27
CA ARG A 179 8.15 -5.17 8.28
C ARG A 179 9.22 -6.25 8.47
N LEU A 180 9.59 -6.57 9.71
CA LEU A 180 10.52 -7.67 10.00
C LEU A 180 9.94 -9.04 9.59
N LEU A 181 8.65 -9.28 9.88
CA LEU A 181 7.99 -10.50 9.42
C LEU A 181 7.98 -10.60 7.89
N TYR A 182 7.69 -9.50 7.20
CA TYR A 182 7.66 -9.45 5.73
C TYR A 182 9.06 -9.64 5.13
N PHE A 183 10.09 -9.06 5.76
CA PHE A 183 11.48 -9.30 5.39
C PHE A 183 11.84 -10.78 5.49
N MET A 184 11.53 -11.44 6.61
CA MET A 184 11.79 -12.88 6.80
C MET A 184 11.04 -13.77 5.80
N LYS A 185 9.86 -13.32 5.34
CA LYS A 185 9.07 -14.01 4.30
C LYS A 185 9.54 -13.71 2.87
N GLY A 186 10.49 -12.80 2.67
CA GLY A 186 10.96 -12.39 1.34
C GLY A 186 9.96 -11.52 0.56
N TRP A 187 9.07 -10.81 1.27
CA TRP A 187 8.00 -9.99 0.69
C TRP A 187 8.34 -8.50 0.56
N LEU A 188 9.56 -8.08 0.96
CA LEU A 188 10.07 -6.71 0.83
C LEU A 188 11.17 -6.59 -0.22
#